data_AF-A0A947JMD3-F1
#
_entry.id   AF-A0A947JMD3-F1
#
_cell.length_a   1.000
_cell.length_b   1.000
_cell.length_c   1.000
_cell.angle_alpha   90.00
_cell.angle_beta   90.00
_cell.angle_gamma   90.00
#
_symmetry.space_group_name_H-M   'P 1'
#
loop_
_entity.id
_entity.type
_entity.pdbx_description
1 polymer ?
#
loop_
_entity_poly.entity_id
_entity_poly.type
_entity_poly.pdbx_seq_one_letter_code
_entity_poly.pdbx_strand_id
1 'polypeptide(L)'
;MNTVQVKTVLSIALLLLLGTSCFLLWRSGKKTSVAKRKIPQDIEALVVDGKIPLQDIAAQLWLKRGEVHIAELAPIWREEKVQVATDKPCEFENRRIQAFYAEHVQKLRNASQQQEVCRNLLSLLDREGQCPSVVNASDDVEASWDSNTYTLLGKTNLLDHSLNVALQIIQLLQESNADHIVPDALVAALAHDLGKLPSIRGHLYSLGEHPLAAGRVLAGLESFKQLVKQEEISRAIKLHHKRPDDVLGKTLKRADQLARQEEMEQALEQLPPLEEPAKKRKIEKTQVDFLAPEDAEKKMEVPKLIDLSRWFDAPAFLEQMRPHINKVTAGRKFMAFSMPNGYVYFQPKVLEEIAKKQAERAGVLDVATMEADEMRQVLLSIVFQLRREDVIADIGLKKNYFGGYFTINMKSKNSMKGYYTPCHAEAFGSIAVMESLKTGILLDFVSVESFHEEK
;
A
#
# COMPACT_ATOMS: atom_id res chain seq x y z
N MET A 1 54.64 -25.11 -55.55
CA MET A 1 54.09 -23.79 -55.13
C MET A 1 54.77 -23.38 -53.84
N ASN A 2 55.40 -22.21 -53.80
CA ASN A 2 56.02 -21.70 -52.58
C ASN A 2 54.95 -21.37 -51.52
N THR A 3 55.31 -21.46 -50.24
CA THR A 3 54.43 -21.22 -49.08
C THR A 3 53.66 -19.90 -49.13
N VAL A 4 54.20 -18.89 -49.82
CA VAL A 4 53.53 -17.61 -50.07
C VAL A 4 52.34 -17.76 -51.04
N GLN A 5 52.47 -18.56 -52.10
CA GLN A 5 51.38 -18.82 -53.05
C GLN A 5 50.25 -19.65 -52.45
N VAL A 6 50.55 -20.55 -51.51
CA VAL A 6 49.52 -21.32 -50.80
C VAL A 6 48.70 -20.42 -49.88
N LYS A 7 49.35 -19.47 -49.19
CA LYS A 7 48.67 -18.51 -48.30
C LYS A 7 47.80 -17.50 -49.06
N THR A 8 48.23 -17.03 -50.22
CA THR A 8 47.40 -16.14 -51.06
C THR A 8 46.20 -16.88 -51.66
N VAL A 9 46.39 -18.12 -52.14
CA VAL A 9 45.27 -18.93 -52.65
C VAL A 9 44.27 -19.27 -51.55
N LEU A 10 44.72 -19.61 -50.33
CA LEU A 10 43.82 -19.84 -49.19
C LEU A 10 43.08 -18.56 -48.77
N SER A 11 43.75 -17.40 -48.80
CA SER A 11 43.13 -16.13 -48.40
C SER A 11 42.06 -15.69 -49.40
N ILE A 12 42.30 -15.91 -50.71
CA ILE A 12 41.32 -15.63 -51.76
C ILE A 12 40.14 -16.61 -51.68
N ALA A 13 40.40 -17.90 -51.42
CA ALA A 13 39.35 -18.89 -51.21
C ALA A 13 38.47 -18.58 -49.99
N LEU A 14 39.07 -18.10 -48.89
CA LEU A 14 38.34 -17.70 -47.69
C LEU A 14 37.47 -16.45 -47.94
N LEU A 15 37.97 -15.47 -48.70
CA LEU A 15 37.20 -14.28 -49.10
C LEU A 15 36.02 -14.64 -50.02
N LEU A 16 36.20 -15.61 -50.93
CA LEU A 16 35.12 -16.09 -51.79
C LEU A 16 34.07 -16.90 -50.99
N LEU A 17 34.48 -17.67 -49.98
CA LEU A 17 33.56 -18.37 -49.08
C LEU A 17 32.78 -17.41 -48.17
N LEU A 18 33.43 -16.38 -47.64
CA LEU A 18 32.77 -15.32 -46.86
C LEU A 18 31.80 -14.49 -47.72
N GLY A 19 32.18 -14.17 -48.97
CA GLY A 19 31.34 -13.46 -49.92
C GLY A 19 30.10 -14.26 -50.35
N THR A 20 30.25 -15.55 -50.59
CA THR A 20 29.12 -16.44 -50.93
C THR A 20 28.21 -16.70 -49.73
N SER A 21 28.75 -16.80 -48.52
CA SER A 21 27.96 -16.89 -47.28
C SER A 21 27.16 -15.61 -47.01
N CYS A 22 27.77 -14.43 -47.18
CA CYS A 22 27.05 -13.15 -47.08
C CYS A 22 25.98 -12.97 -48.17
N PHE A 23 26.24 -13.42 -49.40
CA PHE A 23 25.26 -13.37 -50.49
C PHE A 23 24.07 -14.33 -50.25
N LEU A 24 24.32 -15.51 -49.68
CA LEU A 24 23.26 -16.46 -49.32
C LEU A 24 22.45 -15.99 -48.10
N LEU A 25 23.07 -15.31 -47.12
CA LEU A 25 22.36 -14.66 -46.01
C LEU A 25 21.55 -13.44 -46.46
N TRP A 26 22.06 -12.65 -47.42
CA TRP A 26 21.31 -11.55 -48.02
C TRP A 26 20.12 -12.06 -48.87
N ARG A 27 20.28 -13.18 -49.57
CA ARG A 27 19.22 -13.82 -50.37
C ARG A 27 18.22 -14.60 -49.53
N SER A 28 18.60 -15.08 -48.33
CA SER A 28 17.70 -15.77 -47.39
C SER A 28 17.00 -14.85 -46.39
N GLY A 29 17.24 -13.53 -46.50
CA GLY A 29 16.39 -12.49 -45.93
C GLY A 29 14.97 -12.65 -46.46
N LYS A 30 14.21 -13.54 -45.81
CA LYS A 30 12.77 -13.66 -45.93
C LYS A 30 12.24 -12.25 -45.75
N LYS A 31 11.79 -11.66 -46.86
CA LYS A 31 10.88 -10.53 -46.86
C LYS A 31 9.77 -10.93 -45.89
N THR A 32 9.78 -10.35 -44.71
CA THR A 32 8.54 -10.18 -43.95
C THR A 32 7.66 -9.41 -44.91
N SER A 33 6.68 -10.10 -45.51
CA SER A 33 5.61 -9.41 -46.19
C SER A 33 4.93 -8.60 -45.10
N VAL A 34 5.28 -7.32 -45.03
CA VAL A 34 4.36 -6.30 -44.55
C VAL A 34 3.15 -6.48 -45.44
N ALA A 35 2.17 -7.23 -44.94
CA ALA A 35 0.82 -7.12 -45.45
C ALA A 35 0.49 -5.65 -45.26
N LYS A 36 0.62 -4.87 -46.34
CA LYS A 36 -0.03 -3.58 -46.46
C LYS A 36 -1.49 -3.90 -46.24
N ARG A 37 -1.97 -3.76 -45.00
CA ARG A 37 -3.40 -3.68 -44.74
C ARG A 37 -3.85 -2.54 -45.64
N LYS A 38 -4.70 -2.88 -46.61
CA LYS A 38 -5.43 -1.90 -47.38
C LYS A 38 -5.99 -0.92 -46.37
N ILE A 39 -5.58 0.34 -46.49
CA ILE A 39 -6.37 1.46 -45.97
C ILE A 39 -7.80 1.18 -46.46
N PRO A 40 -8.83 1.22 -45.61
CA PRO A 40 -10.21 1.13 -46.08
C PRO A 40 -10.34 2.08 -47.28
N GLN A 41 -10.88 1.59 -48.40
CA GLN A 41 -10.91 2.33 -49.67
C GLN A 41 -11.63 3.70 -49.54
N ASP A 42 -12.27 3.91 -48.40
CA ASP A 42 -13.05 5.07 -48.01
C ASP A 42 -12.18 6.25 -47.51
N ILE A 43 -10.90 6.04 -47.14
CA ILE A 43 -10.02 7.11 -46.60
C ILE A 43 -9.11 7.73 -47.67
N GLU A 44 -8.63 6.94 -48.65
CA GLU A 44 -7.84 7.50 -49.78
C GLU A 44 -8.67 8.45 -50.65
N ALA A 45 -10.00 8.32 -50.65
CA ALA A 45 -10.90 9.18 -51.40
C ALA A 45 -11.12 10.57 -50.76
N LEU A 46 -10.72 10.78 -49.49
CA LEU A 46 -10.99 12.00 -48.72
C LEU A 46 -9.78 12.94 -48.59
N VAL A 47 -8.60 12.51 -49.04
CA VAL A 47 -7.38 13.32 -48.97
C VAL A 47 -7.17 13.99 -50.33
N VAL A 48 -7.60 15.25 -50.44
CA VAL A 48 -7.25 16.12 -51.58
C VAL A 48 -6.16 17.10 -51.11
N ASP A 49 -5.00 17.08 -51.76
CA ASP A 49 -3.87 17.99 -51.51
C ASP A 49 -3.37 18.04 -50.05
N GLY A 50 -3.42 16.92 -49.33
CA GLY A 50 -2.91 16.83 -47.95
C GLY A 50 -3.73 17.64 -46.94
N LYS A 51 -4.96 18.05 -47.30
CA LYS A 51 -5.89 18.74 -46.41
C LYS A 51 -7.17 17.92 -46.30
N ILE A 52 -7.62 17.70 -45.07
CA ILE A 52 -8.89 17.02 -44.79
C ILE A 52 -9.90 18.11 -44.37
N PRO A 53 -11.04 18.25 -45.07
CA PRO A 53 -12.10 19.18 -44.68
C PRO A 53 -12.62 18.85 -43.27
N LEU A 54 -12.79 19.86 -42.43
CA LEU A 54 -13.24 19.69 -41.03
C LEU A 54 -14.58 18.96 -40.93
N GLN A 55 -15.44 19.13 -41.94
CA GLN A 55 -16.73 18.46 -42.08
C GLN A 55 -16.62 16.93 -42.22
N ASP A 56 -15.53 16.41 -42.79
CA ASP A 56 -15.34 14.96 -43.02
C ASP A 56 -14.76 14.28 -41.77
N ILE A 57 -13.92 15.01 -41.02
CA ILE A 57 -13.49 14.64 -39.66
C ILE A 57 -14.70 14.66 -38.71
N ALA A 58 -15.52 15.71 -38.77
CA ALA A 58 -16.73 15.83 -37.98
C ALA A 58 -17.72 14.71 -38.30
N ALA A 59 -17.90 14.33 -39.56
CA ALA A 59 -18.78 13.22 -39.94
C ALA A 59 -18.36 11.90 -39.25
N GLN A 60 -17.08 11.55 -39.21
CA GLN A 60 -16.63 10.30 -38.59
C GLN A 60 -16.59 10.34 -37.05
N LEU A 61 -16.25 11.48 -36.45
CA LEU A 61 -16.22 11.65 -34.98
C LEU A 61 -17.62 11.81 -34.38
N TRP A 62 -18.53 12.49 -35.09
CA TRP A 62 -19.87 12.86 -34.57
C TRP A 62 -20.95 11.84 -34.95
N LEU A 63 -20.61 10.83 -35.77
CA LEU A 63 -21.45 9.65 -35.98
C LEU A 63 -21.59 8.78 -34.71
N LYS A 64 -20.65 8.88 -33.76
CA LYS A 64 -20.82 8.32 -32.41
C LYS A 64 -21.58 9.33 -31.55
N ARG A 65 -22.91 9.17 -31.44
CA ARG A 65 -23.68 9.88 -30.40
C ARG A 65 -23.25 9.39 -29.03
N GLY A 66 -22.50 10.21 -28.28
CA GLY A 66 -22.11 9.95 -26.89
C GLY A 66 -20.96 10.85 -26.42
N GLU A 67 -20.74 10.91 -25.11
CA GLU A 67 -19.56 11.52 -24.50
C GLU A 67 -18.33 10.65 -24.79
N VAL A 68 -17.27 11.26 -25.33
CA VAL A 68 -15.99 10.56 -25.63
C VAL A 68 -14.92 11.15 -24.74
N HIS A 69 -14.28 10.31 -23.93
CA HIS A 69 -13.22 10.75 -23.03
C HIS A 69 -12.02 11.26 -23.83
N ILE A 70 -11.46 12.42 -23.45
CA ILE A 70 -10.42 13.12 -24.23
C ILE A 70 -9.16 12.26 -24.49
N ALA A 71 -8.88 11.28 -23.61
CA ALA A 71 -7.81 10.31 -23.79
C ALA A 71 -8.01 9.38 -25.01
N GLU A 72 -9.25 9.16 -25.45
CA GLU A 72 -9.56 8.37 -26.65
C GLU A 72 -9.29 9.15 -27.95
N LEU A 73 -9.28 10.48 -27.87
CA LEU A 73 -9.02 11.37 -29.00
C LEU A 73 -7.52 11.68 -29.15
N ALA A 74 -6.76 11.60 -28.06
CA ALA A 74 -5.32 11.90 -28.04
C ALA A 74 -4.47 11.14 -29.09
N PRO A 75 -4.72 9.85 -29.39
CA PRO A 75 -3.94 9.10 -30.39
C PRO A 75 -4.13 9.61 -31.82
N ILE A 76 -5.30 10.21 -32.13
CA ILE A 76 -5.65 10.70 -33.46
C ILE A 76 -4.83 11.96 -33.81
N TRP A 77 -4.56 12.81 -32.81
CA TRP A 77 -3.85 14.07 -33.00
C TRP A 77 -2.33 13.99 -32.89
N ARG A 78 -1.79 12.95 -32.25
CA ARG A 78 -0.34 12.86 -31.96
C ARG A 78 0.49 12.14 -33.01
N GLU A 79 -0.12 11.62 -34.08
CA GLU A 79 0.53 10.72 -35.05
C GLU A 79 1.35 9.60 -34.35
N GLU A 80 0.93 9.23 -33.15
CA GLU A 80 1.70 8.35 -32.29
C GLU A 80 1.54 6.95 -32.86
N LYS A 81 2.58 6.47 -33.56
CA LYS A 81 2.64 5.09 -34.04
C LYS A 81 2.44 4.20 -32.82
N VAL A 82 1.25 3.60 -32.70
CA VAL A 82 0.95 2.55 -31.73
C VAL A 82 2.03 1.49 -31.90
N GLN A 83 3.04 1.52 -31.03
CA GLN A 83 4.04 0.47 -31.00
C GLN A 83 3.29 -0.74 -30.45
N VAL A 84 2.91 -1.64 -31.35
CA VAL A 84 2.41 -2.96 -30.98
C VAL A 84 3.49 -3.57 -30.10
N ALA A 85 3.14 -3.78 -28.82
CA ALA A 85 4.02 -4.40 -27.84
C ALA A 85 4.67 -5.62 -28.47
N THR A 86 5.99 -5.69 -28.43
CA THR A 86 6.72 -6.85 -28.94
C THR A 86 6.29 -8.06 -28.12
N ASP A 87 5.48 -8.94 -28.70
CA ASP A 87 5.16 -10.28 -28.20
C ASP A 87 6.46 -11.11 -28.12
N LYS A 88 7.25 -10.89 -27.08
CA LYS A 88 8.13 -11.92 -26.57
C LYS A 88 7.25 -12.82 -25.69
N PRO A 89 7.01 -14.08 -26.07
CA PRO A 89 6.32 -15.00 -25.18
C PRO A 89 7.18 -15.15 -23.92
N CYS A 90 6.65 -14.66 -22.81
CA CYS A 90 7.22 -14.88 -21.49
C CYS A 90 6.42 -16.04 -20.90
N GLU A 91 6.99 -17.23 -20.91
CA GLU A 91 6.40 -18.36 -20.20
C GLU A 91 6.74 -18.18 -18.72
N PHE A 92 5.79 -17.64 -17.95
CA PHE A 92 5.84 -17.70 -16.49
C PHE A 92 5.53 -19.15 -16.06
N GLU A 93 6.18 -19.67 -15.04
CA GLU A 93 5.90 -21.01 -14.51
C GLU A 93 4.58 -21.03 -13.74
N ASN A 94 4.28 -19.96 -12.99
CA ASN A 94 3.07 -19.83 -12.20
C ASN A 94 1.85 -19.40 -13.05
N ARG A 95 0.80 -20.24 -13.05
CA ARG A 95 -0.48 -19.99 -13.74
C ARG A 95 -1.16 -18.69 -13.30
N ARG A 96 -1.05 -18.33 -12.02
CA ARG A 96 -1.64 -17.10 -11.48
C ARG A 96 -0.98 -15.86 -12.07
N ILE A 97 0.35 -15.88 -12.23
CA ILE A 97 1.09 -14.80 -12.91
C ILE A 97 0.70 -14.73 -14.38
N GLN A 98 0.60 -15.87 -15.08
CA GLN A 98 0.18 -15.88 -16.48
C GLN A 98 -1.19 -15.21 -16.67
N ALA A 99 -2.17 -15.58 -15.83
CA ALA A 99 -3.51 -15.00 -15.85
C ALA A 99 -3.47 -13.49 -15.57
N PHE A 100 -2.80 -13.09 -14.49
CA PHE A 100 -2.66 -11.69 -14.11
C PHE A 100 -2.00 -10.84 -15.21
N TYR A 101 -0.92 -11.36 -15.81
CA TYR A 101 -0.21 -10.67 -16.89
C TYR A 101 -1.09 -10.49 -18.12
N ALA A 102 -1.77 -11.54 -18.58
CA ALA A 102 -2.64 -11.49 -19.74
C ALA A 102 -3.85 -10.57 -19.51
N GLU A 103 -4.38 -10.56 -18.28
CA GLU A 103 -5.59 -9.81 -17.96
C GLU A 103 -5.32 -8.31 -17.75
N HIS A 104 -4.25 -7.97 -17.03
CA HIS A 104 -4.03 -6.60 -16.53
C HIS A 104 -2.80 -5.92 -17.13
N VAL A 105 -1.70 -6.64 -17.37
CA VAL A 105 -0.44 -6.03 -17.84
C VAL A 105 -0.41 -5.91 -19.38
N GLN A 106 -0.73 -7.00 -20.09
CA GLN A 106 -0.70 -7.04 -21.55
C GLN A 106 -1.72 -6.07 -22.18
N LYS A 107 -2.81 -5.75 -21.46
CA LYS A 107 -3.86 -4.84 -21.93
C LYS A 107 -3.55 -3.36 -21.67
N LEU A 108 -2.47 -3.01 -20.97
CA LEU A 108 -2.08 -1.61 -20.74
C LEU A 108 -1.81 -0.92 -22.07
N ARG A 109 -2.67 0.02 -22.45
CA ARG A 109 -2.50 0.78 -23.70
C ARG A 109 -1.45 1.86 -23.52
N ASN A 110 -0.62 2.07 -24.54
CA ASN A 110 0.38 3.15 -24.60
C ASN A 110 1.39 3.15 -23.42
N ALA A 111 1.63 2.01 -22.79
CA ALA A 111 2.50 1.88 -21.62
C ALA A 111 3.51 0.72 -21.79
N SER A 112 4.14 0.63 -22.97
CA SER A 112 5.04 -0.48 -23.33
C SER A 112 6.25 -0.60 -22.40
N GLN A 113 6.77 0.51 -21.88
CA GLN A 113 7.87 0.51 -20.92
C GLN A 113 7.43 -0.07 -19.57
N GLN A 114 6.27 0.33 -19.05
CA GLN A 114 5.71 -0.24 -17.82
C GLN A 114 5.39 -1.72 -18.00
N GLN A 115 4.87 -2.14 -19.16
CA GLN A 115 4.66 -3.56 -19.47
C GLN A 115 5.96 -4.36 -19.38
N GLU A 116 7.06 -3.85 -19.93
CA GLU A 116 8.36 -4.50 -19.85
C GLU A 116 8.88 -4.59 -18.41
N VAL A 117 8.72 -3.52 -17.62
CA VAL A 117 9.10 -3.50 -16.20
C VAL A 117 8.26 -4.51 -15.42
N CYS A 118 6.93 -4.48 -15.53
CA CYS A 118 6.04 -5.43 -14.90
C CYS A 118 6.38 -6.87 -15.28
N ARG A 119 6.71 -7.15 -16.55
CA ARG A 119 7.16 -8.47 -17.00
C ARG A 119 8.43 -8.93 -16.27
N ASN A 120 9.41 -8.04 -16.12
CA ASN A 120 10.67 -8.34 -15.41
C ASN A 120 10.43 -8.55 -13.90
N LEU A 121 9.57 -7.76 -13.27
CA LEU A 121 9.20 -7.90 -11.86
C LEU A 121 8.45 -9.22 -11.61
N LEU A 122 7.47 -9.53 -12.45
CA LEU A 122 6.73 -10.79 -12.38
C LEU A 122 7.65 -12.00 -12.60
N SER A 123 8.61 -11.92 -13.53
CA SER A 123 9.62 -12.98 -13.71
C SER A 123 10.52 -13.17 -12.48
N LEU A 124 10.76 -12.13 -11.69
CA LEU A 124 11.51 -12.23 -10.43
C LEU A 124 10.66 -12.86 -9.33
N LEU A 125 9.41 -12.40 -9.19
CA LEU A 125 8.44 -12.97 -8.24
C LEU A 125 8.13 -14.44 -8.53
N ASP A 126 8.07 -14.84 -9.81
CA ASP A 126 7.84 -16.22 -10.21
C ASP A 126 8.96 -17.16 -9.72
N ARG A 127 10.21 -16.68 -9.71
CA ARG A 127 11.39 -17.46 -9.29
C ARG A 127 11.58 -17.52 -7.78
N GLU A 128 11.31 -16.41 -7.09
CA GLU A 128 11.72 -16.25 -5.67
C GLU A 128 10.58 -15.85 -4.72
N GLY A 129 9.40 -15.53 -5.25
CA GLY A 129 8.26 -15.00 -4.50
C GLY A 129 7.48 -16.03 -3.69
N GLN A 130 7.88 -17.31 -3.70
CA GLN A 130 7.30 -18.35 -2.82
C GLN A 130 7.69 -18.18 -1.34
N CYS A 131 8.55 -17.22 -1.01
CA CYS A 131 8.84 -16.88 0.37
C CYS A 131 7.61 -16.23 1.06
N PRO A 132 7.49 -16.34 2.40
CA PRO A 132 6.41 -15.68 3.13
C PRO A 132 6.36 -14.16 2.84
N SER A 133 5.16 -13.62 2.67
CA SER A 133 4.94 -12.17 2.50
C SER A 133 5.28 -11.38 3.76
N VAL A 134 5.20 -12.02 4.91
CA VAL A 134 5.53 -11.42 6.22
C VAL A 134 6.77 -12.03 6.80
N VAL A 135 7.65 -11.19 7.33
CA VAL A 135 8.86 -11.69 7.98
C VAL A 135 9.11 -10.99 9.31
N ASN A 136 9.39 -11.80 10.32
CA ASN A 136 9.74 -11.37 11.66
C ASN A 136 11.20 -10.88 11.70
N ALA A 137 11.50 -9.83 10.94
CA ALA A 137 12.73 -9.07 11.10
C ALA A 137 12.52 -8.07 12.24
N SER A 138 13.43 -8.01 13.20
CA SER A 138 13.27 -7.37 14.52
C SER A 138 12.84 -5.88 14.52
N ASP A 139 12.87 -5.23 13.35
CA ASP A 139 12.56 -3.81 13.14
C ASP A 139 11.51 -3.56 12.03
N ASP A 140 10.85 -4.60 11.49
CA ASP A 140 9.78 -4.47 10.49
C ASP A 140 8.41 -4.21 11.17
N VAL A 141 7.51 -3.45 10.53
CA VAL A 141 6.16 -3.18 11.05
C VAL A 141 5.37 -4.47 11.28
N GLU A 142 5.69 -5.53 10.53
CA GLU A 142 5.06 -6.85 10.61
C GLU A 142 5.57 -7.71 11.77
N ALA A 143 6.78 -7.45 12.29
CA ALA A 143 7.33 -8.14 13.47
C ALA A 143 6.59 -7.76 14.77
N SER A 144 5.73 -6.77 14.66
CA SER A 144 5.02 -6.15 15.75
C SER A 144 3.59 -6.70 15.94
N TRP A 145 3.16 -7.57 15.01
CA TRP A 145 1.88 -8.24 15.04
C TRP A 145 1.85 -9.33 16.11
N ASP A 146 0.67 -9.60 16.65
CA ASP A 146 0.49 -10.73 17.56
C ASP A 146 0.78 -12.05 16.84
N SER A 147 1.22 -13.05 17.60
CA SER A 147 1.68 -14.33 17.05
C SER A 147 0.62 -15.01 16.17
N ASN A 148 -0.67 -14.75 16.38
CA ASN A 148 -1.74 -15.34 15.58
C ASN A 148 -1.84 -14.64 14.21
N THR A 149 -1.90 -13.31 14.18
CA THR A 149 -1.91 -12.53 12.92
C THR A 149 -0.69 -12.82 12.05
N TYR A 150 0.50 -12.86 12.65
CA TYR A 150 1.73 -13.22 11.94
C TYR A 150 1.66 -14.63 11.34
N THR A 151 1.13 -15.60 12.09
CA THR A 151 1.01 -16.99 11.62
C THR A 151 -0.04 -17.12 10.51
N LEU A 152 -1.13 -16.36 10.59
CA LEU A 152 -2.19 -16.38 9.58
C LEU A 152 -1.74 -15.72 8.28
N LEU A 153 -1.20 -14.50 8.34
CA LEU A 153 -0.71 -13.79 7.16
C LEU A 153 0.58 -14.38 6.60
N GLY A 154 1.36 -15.10 7.41
CA GLY A 154 2.51 -15.90 6.99
C GLY A 154 2.18 -17.05 6.02
N LYS A 155 0.90 -17.41 5.89
CA LYS A 155 0.43 -18.38 4.88
C LYS A 155 0.44 -17.80 3.47
N THR A 156 0.28 -16.48 3.34
CA THR A 156 0.36 -15.80 2.04
C THR A 156 1.81 -15.58 1.67
N ASN A 157 2.23 -16.10 0.51
CA ASN A 157 3.56 -15.85 -0.01
C ASN A 157 3.66 -14.47 -0.66
N LEU A 158 4.89 -13.99 -0.87
CA LEU A 158 5.18 -12.65 -1.37
C LEU A 158 4.63 -12.42 -2.78
N LEU A 159 4.70 -13.45 -3.65
CA LEU A 159 4.12 -13.40 -4.99
C LEU A 159 2.62 -13.12 -4.90
N ASP A 160 1.90 -13.91 -4.11
CA ASP A 160 0.46 -13.82 -3.97
C ASP A 160 0.04 -12.47 -3.37
N HIS A 161 0.77 -12.01 -2.35
CA HIS A 161 0.56 -10.69 -1.75
C HIS A 161 0.77 -9.57 -2.78
N SER A 162 1.89 -9.57 -3.51
CA SER A 162 2.18 -8.56 -4.53
C SER A 162 1.10 -8.49 -5.62
N LEU A 163 0.54 -9.64 -6.02
CA LEU A 163 -0.58 -9.71 -6.96
C LEU A 163 -1.88 -9.18 -6.34
N ASN A 164 -2.18 -9.51 -5.08
CA ASN A 164 -3.35 -9.00 -4.36
C ASN A 164 -3.30 -7.47 -4.28
N VAL A 165 -2.17 -6.88 -3.87
CA VAL A 165 -1.98 -5.43 -3.81
C VAL A 165 -2.18 -4.80 -5.19
N ALA A 166 -1.64 -5.41 -6.25
CA ALA A 166 -1.79 -4.90 -7.60
C ALA A 166 -3.26 -4.92 -8.09
N LEU A 167 -4.04 -5.94 -7.72
CA LEU A 167 -5.47 -6.01 -8.01
C LEU A 167 -6.25 -4.92 -7.25
N GLN A 168 -5.96 -4.73 -5.96
CA GLN A 168 -6.57 -3.68 -5.14
C GLN A 168 -6.27 -2.27 -5.69
N ILE A 169 -5.05 -2.05 -6.21
CA ILE A 169 -4.69 -0.79 -6.91
C ILE A 169 -5.58 -0.56 -8.13
N ILE A 170 -5.77 -1.58 -8.98
CA ILE A 170 -6.58 -1.45 -10.20
C ILE A 170 -7.99 -1.05 -9.81
N GLN A 171 -8.58 -1.73 -8.81
CA GLN A 171 -9.92 -1.45 -8.33
C GLN A 171 -10.06 -0.02 -7.79
N LEU A 172 -9.17 0.40 -6.88
CA LEU A 172 -9.20 1.74 -6.28
C LEU A 172 -9.09 2.86 -7.33
N LEU A 173 -8.22 2.67 -8.33
CA LEU A 173 -8.01 3.68 -9.37
C LEU A 173 -9.18 3.71 -10.37
N GLN A 174 -9.80 2.57 -10.67
CA GLN A 174 -11.00 2.51 -11.49
C GLN A 174 -12.19 3.20 -10.82
N GLU A 175 -12.42 2.90 -9.53
CA GLU A 175 -13.48 3.54 -8.73
C GLU A 175 -13.30 5.07 -8.63
N SER A 176 -12.05 5.53 -8.68
CA SER A 176 -11.69 6.95 -8.61
C SER A 176 -11.58 7.63 -9.99
N ASN A 177 -11.92 6.97 -11.09
CA ASN A 177 -11.73 7.45 -12.47
C ASN A 177 -10.28 7.90 -12.78
N ALA A 178 -9.31 7.21 -12.20
CA ALA A 178 -7.87 7.50 -12.30
C ALA A 178 -7.09 6.42 -13.07
N ASP A 179 -7.72 5.80 -14.07
CA ASP A 179 -7.15 4.70 -14.88
C ASP A 179 -5.79 5.01 -15.50
N HIS A 180 -5.54 6.28 -15.79
CA HIS A 180 -4.29 6.76 -16.38
C HIS A 180 -3.07 6.56 -15.46
N ILE A 181 -3.26 6.35 -14.16
CA ILE A 181 -2.19 6.11 -13.17
C ILE A 181 -1.88 4.61 -13.03
N VAL A 182 -2.79 3.73 -13.46
CA VAL A 182 -2.69 2.27 -13.30
C VAL A 182 -1.35 1.69 -13.77
N PRO A 183 -0.77 2.09 -14.94
CA PRO A 183 0.51 1.52 -15.37
C PRO A 183 1.66 1.76 -14.38
N ASP A 184 1.76 2.97 -13.83
CA ASP A 184 2.81 3.35 -12.88
C ASP A 184 2.56 2.72 -11.50
N ALA A 185 1.28 2.66 -11.10
CA ALA A 185 0.85 2.04 -9.85
C ALA A 185 1.06 0.52 -9.82
N LEU A 186 0.89 -0.16 -10.96
CA LEU A 186 1.22 -1.58 -11.08
C LEU A 186 2.71 -1.86 -10.90
N VAL A 187 3.57 -1.03 -11.47
CA VAL A 187 5.02 -1.13 -11.23
C VAL A 187 5.32 -0.95 -9.73
N ALA A 188 4.68 0.02 -9.08
CA ALA A 188 4.85 0.26 -7.66
C ALA A 188 4.39 -0.93 -6.79
N ALA A 189 3.18 -1.44 -7.01
CA ALA A 189 2.62 -2.58 -6.28
C ALA A 189 3.47 -3.85 -6.42
N LEU A 190 3.87 -4.21 -7.64
CA LEU A 190 4.68 -5.41 -7.87
C LEU A 190 6.09 -5.31 -7.30
N ALA A 191 6.58 -4.09 -7.04
CA ALA A 191 7.95 -3.85 -6.60
C ALA A 191 8.09 -3.55 -5.10
N HIS A 192 7.04 -3.07 -4.42
CA HIS A 192 7.17 -2.45 -3.10
C HIS A 192 7.83 -3.35 -2.04
N ASP A 193 7.49 -4.63 -2.06
CA ASP A 193 7.95 -5.63 -1.11
C ASP A 193 9.11 -6.51 -1.61
N LEU A 194 9.70 -6.21 -2.77
CA LEU A 194 10.82 -7.01 -3.30
C LEU A 194 12.03 -7.06 -2.37
N GLY A 195 12.14 -6.10 -1.46
CA GLY A 195 13.14 -6.10 -0.39
C GLY A 195 13.08 -7.34 0.53
N LYS A 196 11.94 -8.06 0.54
CA LYS A 196 11.73 -9.28 1.35
C LYS A 196 12.30 -10.56 0.73
N LEU A 197 12.66 -10.52 -0.56
CA LEU A 197 13.17 -11.65 -1.32
C LEU A 197 14.49 -12.20 -0.76
N PRO A 198 14.67 -13.53 -0.69
CA PRO A 198 15.86 -14.17 -0.10
C PRO A 198 17.19 -13.69 -0.69
N SER A 199 17.26 -13.48 -2.01
CA SER A 199 18.48 -13.02 -2.69
C SER A 199 18.88 -11.58 -2.34
N ILE A 200 17.93 -10.79 -1.82
CA ILE A 200 18.08 -9.37 -1.51
C ILE A 200 18.24 -9.14 0.00
N ARG A 201 18.06 -10.19 0.82
CA ARG A 201 18.28 -10.17 2.28
C ARG A 201 19.75 -9.89 2.61
N GLY A 202 20.08 -8.60 2.72
CA GLY A 202 21.36 -8.09 3.19
C GLY A 202 21.19 -7.24 4.46
N HIS A 203 22.18 -6.40 4.77
CA HIS A 203 22.18 -5.58 5.98
C HIS A 203 20.93 -4.68 6.15
N LEU A 204 20.38 -4.13 5.05
CA LEU A 204 19.19 -3.28 5.07
C LEU A 204 17.89 -4.05 5.41
N TYR A 205 17.84 -5.34 5.07
CA TYR A 205 16.71 -6.20 5.39
C TYR A 205 16.66 -6.55 6.88
N SER A 206 17.83 -6.75 7.51
CA SER A 206 17.94 -6.99 8.97
C SER A 206 17.54 -5.79 9.83
N LEU A 207 17.44 -4.59 9.24
CA LEU A 207 17.06 -3.34 9.91
C LEU A 207 15.58 -2.97 9.68
N GLY A 208 14.75 -3.86 9.10
CA GLY A 208 13.33 -3.57 8.85
C GLY A 208 13.05 -2.59 7.71
N GLU A 209 14.09 -2.19 6.95
CA GLU A 209 14.00 -1.21 5.86
C GLU A 209 13.86 -1.90 4.49
N HIS A 210 12.98 -2.90 4.39
CA HIS A 210 12.68 -3.55 3.10
C HIS A 210 12.18 -2.58 2.00
N PRO A 211 11.50 -1.45 2.29
CA PRO A 211 11.17 -0.44 1.26
C PRO A 211 12.42 0.14 0.57
N LEU A 212 13.52 0.34 1.32
CA LEU A 212 14.79 0.82 0.76
C LEU A 212 15.50 -0.27 -0.05
N ALA A 213 15.45 -1.51 0.42
CA ALA A 213 15.99 -2.66 -0.30
C ALA A 213 15.26 -2.88 -1.63
N ALA A 214 13.93 -2.78 -1.66
CA ALA A 214 13.11 -2.83 -2.87
C ALA A 214 13.52 -1.74 -3.88
N GLY A 215 13.74 -0.51 -3.41
CA GLY A 215 14.24 0.58 -4.25
C GLY A 215 15.60 0.28 -4.91
N ARG A 216 16.49 -0.46 -4.23
CA ARG A 216 17.78 -0.89 -4.81
C ARG A 216 17.61 -1.91 -5.94
N VAL A 217 16.66 -2.84 -5.80
CA VAL A 217 16.34 -3.84 -6.84
C VAL A 217 15.87 -3.13 -8.10
N LEU A 218 14.94 -2.20 -7.95
CA LEU A 218 14.42 -1.39 -9.05
C LEU A 218 15.50 -0.56 -9.75
N ALA A 219 16.39 0.07 -8.98
CA ALA A 219 17.51 0.82 -9.54
C ALA A 219 18.48 -0.05 -10.37
N GLY A 220 18.48 -1.37 -10.17
CA GLY A 220 19.24 -2.33 -10.97
C GLY A 220 18.58 -2.71 -12.31
N LEU A 221 17.29 -2.47 -12.48
CA LEU A 221 16.55 -2.81 -13.70
C LEU A 221 16.70 -1.72 -14.75
N GLU A 222 17.33 -2.04 -15.88
CA GLU A 222 17.52 -1.08 -16.96
C GLU A 222 16.20 -0.60 -17.56
N SER A 223 15.20 -1.49 -17.66
CA SER A 223 13.84 -1.14 -18.09
C SER A 223 13.17 -0.12 -17.17
N PHE A 224 13.49 -0.13 -15.87
CA PHE A 224 12.92 0.81 -14.90
C PHE A 224 13.54 2.20 -15.02
N LYS A 225 14.85 2.28 -15.30
CA LYS A 225 15.57 3.55 -15.47
C LYS A 225 15.08 4.38 -16.67
N GLN A 226 14.43 3.73 -17.62
CA GLN A 226 13.89 4.37 -18.82
C GLN A 226 12.48 4.94 -18.61
N LEU A 227 11.86 4.69 -17.45
CA LEU A 227 10.54 5.23 -17.13
C LEU A 227 10.61 6.72 -16.82
N VAL A 228 9.72 7.51 -17.44
CA VAL A 228 9.61 8.95 -17.18
C VAL A 228 9.31 9.25 -15.70
N LYS A 229 8.49 8.42 -15.04
CA LYS A 229 8.10 8.58 -13.64
C LYS A 229 8.89 7.73 -12.65
N GLN A 230 10.10 7.31 -13.01
CA GLN A 230 10.95 6.47 -12.16
C GLN A 230 11.09 7.00 -10.72
N GLU A 231 11.27 8.31 -10.56
CA GLU A 231 11.46 8.95 -9.25
C GLU A 231 10.19 8.95 -8.40
N GLU A 232 9.02 9.14 -9.01
CA GLU A 232 7.73 9.11 -8.31
C GLU A 232 7.41 7.69 -7.83
N ILE A 233 7.59 6.70 -8.70
CA ILE A 233 7.42 5.28 -8.35
C ILE A 233 8.41 4.87 -7.25
N SER A 234 9.68 5.26 -7.37
CA SER A 234 10.70 4.97 -6.36
C SER A 234 10.37 5.61 -5.02
N ARG A 235 9.80 6.82 -5.02
CA ARG A 235 9.39 7.52 -3.80
C ARG A 235 8.22 6.80 -3.13
N ALA A 236 7.18 6.46 -3.88
CA ALA A 236 6.02 5.72 -3.37
C ALA A 236 6.46 4.42 -2.69
N ILE A 237 7.37 3.67 -3.31
CA ILE A 237 7.91 2.43 -2.73
C ILE A 237 8.73 2.71 -1.47
N LYS A 238 9.67 3.66 -1.49
CA LYS A 238 10.53 3.93 -0.31
C LYS A 238 9.75 4.44 0.90
N LEU A 239 8.60 5.07 0.66
CA LEU A 239 7.77 5.69 1.70
C LEU A 239 6.53 4.87 2.05
N HIS A 240 6.34 3.65 1.54
CA HIS A 240 5.07 2.93 1.75
C HIS A 240 4.81 2.52 3.23
N HIS A 241 5.87 2.46 4.06
CA HIS A 241 5.78 2.32 5.53
C HIS A 241 5.61 3.65 6.29
N LYS A 242 5.70 4.78 5.60
CA LYS A 242 5.62 6.13 6.16
C LYS A 242 4.36 6.80 5.62
N ARG A 243 4.02 7.98 6.15
CA ARG A 243 2.93 8.77 5.57
C ARG A 243 3.32 9.24 4.16
N PRO A 244 2.65 8.76 3.09
CA PRO A 244 2.91 9.23 1.75
C PRO A 244 2.17 10.55 1.52
N ASP A 245 2.81 11.49 0.82
CA ASP A 245 2.22 12.80 0.51
C ASP A 245 1.54 12.80 -0.86
N ASP A 246 2.02 11.97 -1.78
CA ASP A 246 1.59 11.85 -3.18
C ASP A 246 0.45 10.84 -3.38
N VAL A 247 -0.28 10.98 -4.50
CA VAL A 247 -1.43 10.14 -4.84
C VAL A 247 -1.01 8.69 -5.00
N LEU A 248 0.10 8.43 -5.69
CA LEU A 248 0.60 7.08 -5.95
C LEU A 248 0.95 6.35 -4.65
N GLY A 249 1.71 7.00 -3.75
CA GLY A 249 2.03 6.46 -2.43
C GLY A 249 0.80 6.18 -1.57
N LYS A 250 -0.19 7.09 -1.55
CA LYS A 250 -1.46 6.90 -0.81
C LYS A 250 -2.27 5.72 -1.34
N THR A 251 -2.39 5.60 -2.66
CA THR A 251 -3.09 4.48 -3.31
C THR A 251 -2.39 3.16 -3.04
N LEU A 252 -1.06 3.12 -3.17
CA LEU A 252 -0.26 1.92 -2.88
C LEU A 252 -0.47 1.44 -1.44
N LYS A 253 -0.36 2.37 -0.46
CA LYS A 253 -0.55 2.04 0.95
C LYS A 253 -1.96 1.53 1.23
N ARG A 254 -2.98 2.17 0.65
CA ARG A 254 -4.36 1.74 0.84
C ARG A 254 -4.61 0.35 0.22
N ALA A 255 -4.06 0.08 -0.95
CA ALA A 255 -4.16 -1.20 -1.62
C ALA A 255 -3.47 -2.32 -0.84
N ASP A 256 -2.30 -2.04 -0.25
CA ASP A 256 -1.61 -2.97 0.64
C ASP A 256 -2.47 -3.34 1.86
N GLN A 257 -3.00 -2.35 2.57
CA GLN A 257 -3.90 -2.58 3.71
C GLN A 257 -5.14 -3.42 3.35
N LEU A 258 -5.78 -3.13 2.20
CA LEU A 258 -6.94 -3.89 1.73
C LEU A 258 -6.59 -5.33 1.38
N ALA A 259 -5.44 -5.55 0.72
CA ALA A 259 -4.94 -6.89 0.43
C ALA A 259 -4.69 -7.67 1.73
N ARG A 260 -4.09 -7.05 2.75
CA ARG A 260 -3.87 -7.68 4.06
C ARG A 260 -5.18 -8.03 4.76
N GLN A 261 -6.17 -7.17 4.68
CA GLN A 261 -7.49 -7.44 5.25
C GLN A 261 -8.11 -8.68 4.58
N GLU A 262 -8.11 -8.72 3.26
CA GLU A 262 -8.67 -9.84 2.49
C GLU A 262 -7.90 -11.15 2.73
N GLU A 263 -6.57 -11.10 2.78
CA GLU A 263 -5.71 -12.25 3.09
C GLU A 263 -6.01 -12.82 4.49
N MET A 264 -6.27 -11.95 5.47
CA MET A 264 -6.61 -12.36 6.83
C MET A 264 -7.99 -13.00 6.88
N GLU A 265 -8.98 -12.43 6.19
CA GLU A 265 -10.33 -13.00 6.06
C GLU A 265 -10.27 -14.39 5.41
N GLN A 266 -9.54 -14.54 4.30
CA GLN A 266 -9.32 -15.83 3.64
C GLN A 266 -8.59 -16.85 4.53
N ALA A 267 -7.58 -16.41 5.28
CA ALA A 267 -6.84 -17.29 6.18
C ALA A 267 -7.70 -17.78 7.37
N LEU A 268 -8.67 -16.97 7.81
CA LEU A 268 -9.64 -17.29 8.86
C LEU A 268 -10.69 -18.29 8.35
N GLU A 269 -11.21 -18.12 7.13
CA GLU A 269 -12.16 -19.05 6.52
C GLU A 269 -11.58 -20.46 6.29
N GLN A 270 -10.26 -20.56 6.09
CA GLN A 270 -9.57 -21.83 5.93
C GLN A 270 -9.30 -22.56 7.26
N LEU A 271 -9.59 -21.95 8.42
CA LEU A 271 -9.50 -22.65 9.69
C LEU A 271 -10.68 -23.64 9.83
N PRO A 272 -10.42 -24.88 10.31
CA PRO A 272 -11.52 -25.79 10.62
C PRO A 272 -12.44 -25.14 11.67
N PRO A 273 -13.76 -25.43 11.65
CA PRO A 273 -14.67 -24.96 12.69
C PRO A 273 -14.12 -25.34 14.06
N LEU A 274 -13.99 -24.36 14.95
CA LEU A 274 -13.53 -24.61 16.32
C LEU A 274 -14.47 -25.63 16.97
N GLU A 275 -13.95 -26.81 17.34
CA GLU A 275 -14.64 -27.68 18.29
C GLU A 275 -14.83 -26.89 19.59
N GLU A 276 -16.08 -26.75 20.04
CA GLU A 276 -16.40 -26.02 21.27
C GLU A 276 -15.62 -26.60 22.46
N PRO A 277 -14.91 -25.76 23.25
CA PRO A 277 -14.23 -26.26 24.44
C PRO A 277 -15.25 -26.75 25.48
N ALA A 278 -15.11 -28.01 25.84
CA ALA A 278 -15.91 -28.70 26.83
C ALA A 278 -15.93 -28.00 28.20
N LYS A 279 -17.16 -27.83 28.71
CA LYS A 279 -17.56 -27.73 30.14
C LYS A 279 -16.93 -26.60 30.97
N LYS A 280 -17.63 -25.46 30.99
CA LYS A 280 -17.58 -24.45 32.06
C LYS A 280 -17.88 -25.11 33.42
N ARG A 281 -16.91 -25.11 34.33
CA ARG A 281 -17.13 -25.38 35.77
C ARG A 281 -17.94 -24.23 36.37
N LYS A 282 -19.05 -24.57 37.00
CA LYS A 282 -19.89 -23.66 37.79
C LYS A 282 -19.06 -23.05 38.92
N ILE A 283 -19.01 -21.72 38.98
CA ILE A 283 -18.71 -20.99 40.21
C ILE A 283 -20.04 -20.40 40.68
N GLU A 284 -20.40 -20.76 41.92
CA GLU A 284 -21.64 -20.46 42.60
C GLU A 284 -21.84 -18.94 42.77
N LYS A 285 -23.06 -18.49 42.49
CA LYS A 285 -23.53 -17.15 42.83
C LYS A 285 -23.93 -17.14 44.31
N THR A 286 -23.21 -16.42 45.15
CA THR A 286 -23.74 -15.97 46.44
C THR A 286 -24.51 -14.67 46.21
N GLN A 287 -25.81 -14.73 46.49
CA GLN A 287 -26.74 -13.60 46.50
C GLN A 287 -26.38 -12.62 47.61
N VAL A 288 -26.42 -11.32 47.29
CA VAL A 288 -26.82 -10.29 48.24
C VAL A 288 -27.67 -9.28 47.47
N ASP A 289 -28.96 -9.25 47.82
CA ASP A 289 -29.96 -8.30 47.38
C ASP A 289 -29.57 -6.87 47.77
N PHE A 290 -29.58 -5.93 46.82
CA PHE A 290 -29.88 -4.52 47.10
C PHE A 290 -30.46 -3.87 45.83
N LEU A 291 -31.78 -3.67 45.87
CA LEU A 291 -32.63 -2.73 45.12
C LEU A 291 -32.14 -2.28 43.73
N ALA A 292 -32.66 -2.95 42.70
CA ALA A 292 -32.77 -2.38 41.37
C ALA A 292 -33.88 -1.31 41.34
N PRO A 293 -33.64 -0.10 40.81
CA PRO A 293 -34.70 0.60 40.11
C PRO A 293 -34.84 -0.02 38.72
N GLU A 294 -36.06 -0.45 38.41
CA GLU A 294 -36.52 -0.67 37.03
C GLU A 294 -36.41 0.64 36.23
N ASP A 295 -36.39 0.48 34.90
CA ASP A 295 -36.46 1.50 33.85
C ASP A 295 -35.17 2.23 33.47
N ALA A 296 -34.51 1.72 32.42
CA ALA A 296 -34.69 2.30 31.08
C ALA A 296 -33.80 1.57 30.07
N GLU A 297 -34.43 0.86 29.13
CA GLU A 297 -33.85 0.63 27.81
C GLU A 297 -33.55 2.01 27.16
N LYS A 298 -32.37 2.57 27.41
CA LYS A 298 -31.88 3.69 26.61
C LYS A 298 -31.56 3.16 25.22
N LYS A 299 -32.50 3.35 24.29
CA LYS A 299 -32.23 3.39 22.85
C LYS A 299 -30.89 4.11 22.65
N MET A 300 -29.93 3.43 22.03
CA MET A 300 -28.64 4.01 21.67
C MET A 300 -28.88 5.19 20.73
N GLU A 301 -28.89 6.41 21.28
CA GLU A 301 -28.84 7.64 20.50
C GLU A 301 -27.51 7.66 19.74
N VAL A 302 -27.58 7.87 18.43
CA VAL A 302 -26.41 8.18 17.60
C VAL A 302 -25.69 9.37 18.24
N PRO A 303 -24.37 9.30 18.51
CA PRO A 303 -23.69 10.39 19.19
C PRO A 303 -23.84 11.69 18.38
N LYS A 304 -24.35 12.75 19.02
CA LYS A 304 -24.37 14.09 18.43
C LYS A 304 -22.93 14.58 18.32
N LEU A 305 -22.34 14.46 17.13
CA LEU A 305 -21.03 15.00 16.84
C LEU A 305 -21.11 16.53 16.87
N ILE A 306 -20.20 17.15 17.61
CA ILE A 306 -20.09 18.61 17.69
C ILE A 306 -19.34 19.08 16.44
N ASP A 307 -19.77 20.19 15.86
CA ASP A 307 -19.03 20.84 14.77
C ASP A 307 -17.74 21.46 15.31
N LEU A 308 -16.61 20.88 14.91
CA LEU A 308 -15.26 21.30 15.33
C LEU A 308 -14.61 22.28 14.35
N SER A 309 -15.25 22.57 13.21
CA SER A 309 -14.65 23.32 12.09
C SER A 309 -14.17 24.74 12.46
N ARG A 310 -14.71 25.31 13.54
CA ARG A 310 -14.40 26.68 13.96
C ARG A 310 -13.07 26.84 14.70
N TRP A 311 -12.51 25.77 15.25
CA TRP A 311 -11.35 25.87 16.15
C TRP A 311 -10.38 24.70 16.11
N PHE A 312 -10.79 23.53 15.63
CA PHE A 312 -9.96 22.33 15.64
C PHE A 312 -9.06 22.25 14.41
N ASP A 313 -7.75 22.20 14.65
CA ASP A 313 -6.71 22.01 13.63
C ASP A 313 -6.02 20.66 13.89
N ALA A 314 -6.32 19.66 13.05
CA ALA A 314 -5.81 18.30 13.17
C ALA A 314 -4.28 18.23 13.06
N PRO A 315 -3.61 18.77 12.02
CA PRO A 315 -2.14 18.84 11.98
C PRO A 315 -1.51 19.49 13.22
N ALA A 316 -2.01 20.64 13.67
CA ALA A 316 -1.47 21.31 14.85
C ALA A 316 -1.77 20.55 16.15
N PHE A 317 -2.83 19.73 16.18
CA PHE A 317 -3.18 18.87 17.31
C PHE A 317 -2.15 17.74 17.45
N LEU A 318 -1.81 17.08 16.35
CA LEU A 318 -0.83 15.98 16.34
C LEU A 318 0.58 16.46 16.71
N GLU A 319 1.00 17.62 16.22
CA GLU A 319 2.28 18.21 16.63
C GLU A 319 2.34 18.53 18.13
N GLN A 320 1.21 18.91 18.74
CA GLN A 320 1.12 19.15 20.19
C GLN A 320 1.04 17.85 21.01
N MET A 321 0.57 16.75 20.43
CA MET A 321 0.58 15.43 21.06
C MET A 321 1.99 14.84 21.14
N ARG A 322 2.81 15.05 20.10
CA ARG A 322 4.15 14.47 19.94
C ARG A 322 5.08 14.60 21.16
N PRO A 323 5.18 15.75 21.86
CA PRO A 323 6.05 15.91 23.03
C PRO A 323 5.64 15.09 24.27
N HIS A 324 4.44 14.50 24.27
CA HIS A 324 3.95 13.67 25.38
C HIS A 324 4.37 12.20 25.22
N ILE A 325 4.78 11.79 24.02
CA ILE A 325 5.16 10.41 23.70
C ILE A 325 6.43 10.05 24.45
N ASN A 326 6.38 8.94 25.19
CA ASN A 326 7.48 8.39 25.97
C ASN A 326 8.10 9.34 27.01
N LYS A 327 7.37 10.40 27.37
CA LYS A 327 7.81 11.35 28.38
C LYS A 327 7.43 10.87 29.78
N VAL A 328 8.43 10.52 30.58
CA VAL A 328 8.25 10.18 32.00
C VAL A 328 8.47 11.41 32.86
N THR A 329 7.43 11.82 33.58
CA THR A 329 7.47 12.93 34.55
C THR A 329 7.85 12.40 35.94
N ALA A 330 8.25 13.29 36.85
CA ALA A 330 8.63 12.95 38.23
C ALA A 330 7.61 11.98 38.89
N GLY A 331 8.13 10.87 39.44
CA GLY A 331 7.31 9.84 40.07
C GLY A 331 6.79 8.73 39.15
N ARG A 332 7.49 8.41 38.05
CA ARG A 332 7.15 7.33 37.08
C ARG A 332 5.83 7.53 36.33
N LYS A 333 5.28 8.75 36.32
CA LYS A 333 4.04 9.06 35.60
C LYS A 333 4.34 9.30 34.12
N PHE A 334 3.57 8.69 33.24
CA PHE A 334 3.58 8.93 31.80
C PHE A 334 2.15 9.19 31.33
N MET A 335 2.00 9.88 30.21
CA MET A 335 0.68 10.21 29.64
C MET A 335 0.49 9.62 28.25
N ALA A 336 1.57 9.30 27.55
CA ALA A 336 1.55 8.56 26.32
C ALA A 336 2.78 7.67 26.21
N PHE A 337 2.65 6.55 25.53
CA PHE A 337 3.75 5.65 25.28
C PHE A 337 3.59 5.02 23.90
N SER A 338 4.70 4.88 23.19
CA SER A 338 4.74 4.09 21.97
C SER A 338 4.90 2.61 22.31
N MET A 339 4.59 1.74 21.37
CA MET A 339 4.85 0.31 21.46
C MET A 339 5.40 -0.19 20.13
N PRO A 340 6.24 -1.24 20.13
CA PRO A 340 6.78 -1.79 18.89
C PRO A 340 5.70 -2.19 17.89
N ASN A 341 4.48 -2.51 18.36
CA ASN A 341 3.25 -2.84 17.60
C ASN A 341 2.75 -1.76 16.61
N GLY A 342 3.51 -0.69 16.38
CA GLY A 342 3.16 0.39 15.44
C GLY A 342 2.17 1.41 16.00
N TYR A 343 1.83 1.33 17.30
CA TYR A 343 0.86 2.24 17.93
C TYR A 343 1.48 3.12 19.01
N VAL A 344 0.87 4.29 19.18
CA VAL A 344 1.09 5.18 20.30
C VAL A 344 -0.21 5.30 21.08
N TYR A 345 -0.14 4.96 22.36
CA TYR A 345 -1.29 4.95 23.26
C TYR A 345 -1.28 6.24 24.07
N PHE A 346 -2.31 7.07 23.87
CA PHE A 346 -2.48 8.33 24.60
C PHE A 346 -3.54 8.20 25.68
N GLN A 347 -3.25 8.69 26.88
CA GLN A 347 -4.30 8.88 27.89
C GLN A 347 -5.25 10.01 27.43
N PRO A 348 -6.56 9.92 27.71
CA PRO A 348 -7.54 10.96 27.34
C PRO A 348 -7.14 12.37 27.78
N LYS A 349 -6.44 12.46 28.91
CA LYS A 349 -5.96 13.72 29.46
C LYS A 349 -5.08 14.50 28.49
N VAL A 350 -4.27 13.83 27.66
CA VAL A 350 -3.45 14.50 26.63
C VAL A 350 -4.36 15.16 25.60
N LEU A 351 -5.37 14.44 25.12
CA LEU A 351 -6.30 14.95 24.11
C LEU A 351 -7.12 16.12 24.67
N GLU A 352 -7.58 16.01 25.91
CA GLU A 352 -8.33 17.07 26.60
C GLU A 352 -7.50 18.35 26.76
N GLU A 353 -6.26 18.25 27.25
CA GLU A 353 -5.40 19.40 27.48
C GLU A 353 -5.08 20.15 26.17
N ILE A 354 -4.88 19.42 25.07
CA ILE A 354 -4.59 20.02 23.77
C ILE A 354 -5.87 20.61 23.15
N ALA A 355 -7.01 19.93 23.29
CA ALA A 355 -8.30 20.42 22.82
C ALA A 355 -8.68 21.75 23.51
N LYS A 356 -8.55 21.82 24.84
CA LYS A 356 -8.80 23.05 25.61
C LYS A 356 -7.88 24.19 25.17
N LYS A 357 -6.59 23.92 24.95
CA LYS A 357 -5.62 24.93 24.47
C LYS A 357 -5.94 25.45 23.07
N GLN A 358 -6.37 24.59 22.13
CA GLN A 358 -6.77 25.04 20.81
C GLN A 358 -8.06 25.87 20.86
N ALA A 359 -9.06 25.41 21.62
CA ALA A 359 -10.31 26.14 21.81
C ALA A 359 -10.11 27.53 22.44
N GLU A 360 -9.26 27.63 23.47
CA GLU A 360 -8.91 28.89 24.13
C GLU A 360 -8.24 29.87 23.15
N ARG A 361 -7.29 29.40 22.34
CA ARG A 361 -6.63 30.22 21.29
C ARG A 361 -7.60 30.70 20.22
N ALA A 362 -8.63 29.92 19.91
CA ALA A 362 -9.69 30.27 18.97
C ALA A 362 -10.79 31.15 19.59
N GLY A 363 -10.70 31.48 20.88
CA GLY A 363 -11.72 32.28 21.59
C GLY A 363 -13.02 31.54 21.90
N VAL A 364 -13.02 30.20 21.78
CA VAL A 364 -14.17 29.34 22.09
C VAL A 364 -14.12 28.95 23.57
N LEU A 365 -14.52 29.90 24.43
CA LEU A 365 -14.45 29.74 25.89
C LEU A 365 -15.29 28.58 26.41
N ASP A 366 -16.42 28.28 25.75
CA ASP A 366 -17.32 27.18 26.14
C ASP A 366 -16.59 25.83 26.21
N VAL A 367 -15.75 25.51 25.22
CA VAL A 367 -14.97 24.26 25.19
C VAL A 367 -13.77 24.31 26.16
N ALA A 368 -13.21 25.50 26.40
CA ALA A 368 -12.07 25.67 27.31
C ALA A 368 -12.48 25.47 28.79
N THR A 369 -13.69 25.89 29.18
CA THR A 369 -14.22 25.78 30.55
C THR A 369 -15.16 24.59 30.77
N MET A 370 -15.32 23.74 29.75
CA MET A 370 -16.24 22.59 29.79
C MET A 370 -15.89 21.56 30.87
N GLU A 371 -16.94 21.04 31.51
CA GLU A 371 -16.87 19.97 32.50
C GLU A 371 -16.58 18.60 31.86
N ALA A 372 -16.10 17.65 32.66
CA ALA A 372 -15.55 16.38 32.17
C ALA A 372 -16.52 15.53 31.32
N ASP A 373 -17.83 15.57 31.60
CA ASP A 373 -18.82 14.76 30.88
C ASP A 373 -19.17 15.35 29.51
N GLU A 374 -19.20 16.68 29.37
CA GLU A 374 -19.41 17.35 28.08
C GLU A 374 -18.17 17.26 27.20
N MET A 375 -16.98 17.34 27.81
CA MET A 375 -15.70 17.15 27.13
C MET A 375 -15.59 15.79 26.43
N ARG A 376 -16.25 14.73 26.94
CA ARG A 376 -16.28 13.42 26.26
C ARG A 376 -16.87 13.51 24.85
N GLN A 377 -17.87 14.35 24.63
CA GLN A 377 -18.50 14.52 23.31
C GLN A 377 -17.55 15.25 22.34
N VAL A 378 -16.81 16.23 22.85
CA VAL A 378 -15.76 16.93 22.10
C VAL A 378 -14.64 15.96 21.71
N LEU A 379 -14.13 15.17 22.66
CA LEU A 379 -13.11 14.16 22.41
C LEU A 379 -13.57 13.10 21.41
N LEU A 380 -14.83 12.66 21.51
CA LEU A 380 -15.42 11.76 20.52
C LEU A 380 -15.45 12.36 19.12
N SER A 381 -15.82 13.63 19.01
CA SER A 381 -15.85 14.33 17.73
C SER A 381 -14.45 14.48 17.13
N ILE A 382 -13.44 14.78 17.97
CA ILE A 382 -12.03 14.87 17.56
C ILE A 382 -11.54 13.52 17.06
N VAL A 383 -11.73 12.45 17.84
CA VAL A 383 -11.28 11.11 17.47
C VAL A 383 -12.00 10.62 16.21
N PHE A 384 -13.28 10.97 16.03
CA PHE A 384 -14.00 10.65 14.81
C PHE A 384 -13.40 11.34 13.58
N GLN A 385 -13.02 12.62 13.69
CA GLN A 385 -12.33 13.33 12.61
C GLN A 385 -10.95 12.72 12.33
N LEU A 386 -10.15 12.45 13.37
CA LEU A 386 -8.83 11.83 13.23
C LEU A 386 -8.90 10.40 12.66
N ARG A 387 -9.98 9.66 12.93
CA ARG A 387 -10.23 8.33 12.33
C ARG A 387 -10.46 8.44 10.81
N ARG A 388 -11.13 9.50 10.33
CA ARG A 388 -11.27 9.76 8.87
C ARG A 388 -9.94 10.06 8.19
N GLU A 389 -8.95 10.54 8.95
CA GLU A 389 -7.60 10.82 8.49
C GLU A 389 -6.62 9.65 8.72
N ASP A 390 -7.13 8.46 9.07
CA ASP A 390 -6.33 7.23 9.33
C ASP A 390 -5.30 7.38 10.46
N VAL A 391 -5.55 8.29 11.42
CA VAL A 391 -4.65 8.52 12.56
C VAL A 391 -4.95 7.59 13.72
N ILE A 392 -6.22 7.23 13.91
CA ILE A 392 -6.70 6.43 15.03
C ILE A 392 -6.73 4.96 14.63
N ALA A 393 -6.08 4.09 15.40
CA ALA A 393 -6.10 2.66 15.13
C ALA A 393 -7.43 2.06 15.56
N ASP A 394 -8.04 1.21 14.74
CA ASP A 394 -9.35 0.60 15.07
C ASP A 394 -9.27 -0.56 16.08
N ILE A 395 -8.08 -0.86 16.62
CA ILE A 395 -7.87 -1.95 17.57
C ILE A 395 -8.58 -1.67 18.90
N GLY A 396 -9.50 -2.56 19.27
CA GLY A 396 -10.16 -2.55 20.57
C GLY A 396 -11.10 -1.36 20.80
N LEU A 397 -11.37 -0.55 19.76
CA LEU A 397 -12.21 0.64 19.81
C LEU A 397 -13.60 0.36 19.23
N LYS A 398 -14.64 0.57 20.03
CA LYS A 398 -16.02 0.61 19.52
C LYS A 398 -16.23 1.91 18.73
N LYS A 399 -17.03 1.87 17.66
CA LYS A 399 -17.26 3.02 16.73
C LYS A 399 -17.61 4.34 17.43
N ASN A 400 -18.35 4.28 18.55
CA ASN A 400 -18.82 5.44 19.31
C ASN A 400 -17.94 5.81 20.52
N TYR A 401 -16.70 5.34 20.57
CA TYR A 401 -15.78 5.59 21.68
C TYR A 401 -14.52 6.29 21.17
N PHE A 402 -13.97 7.16 22.02
CA PHE A 402 -12.73 7.89 21.76
C PHE A 402 -11.49 7.18 22.32
N GLY A 403 -11.67 6.09 23.07
CA GLY A 403 -10.61 5.29 23.69
C GLY A 403 -11.10 3.87 24.03
N GLY A 404 -10.15 2.98 24.33
CA GLY A 404 -10.40 1.60 24.78
C GLY A 404 -9.66 1.29 26.07
N TYR A 405 -10.08 0.24 26.77
CA TYR A 405 -9.32 -0.28 27.90
C TYR A 405 -8.27 -1.26 27.40
N PHE A 406 -7.04 -1.11 27.88
CA PHE A 406 -5.91 -1.94 27.53
C PHE A 406 -5.17 -2.44 28.76
N THR A 407 -4.63 -3.64 28.66
CA THR A 407 -3.72 -4.24 29.64
C THR A 407 -2.30 -4.17 29.08
N ILE A 408 -1.41 -3.49 29.79
CA ILE A 408 0.02 -3.36 29.49
C ILE A 408 0.75 -4.41 30.32
N ASN A 409 1.36 -5.38 29.64
CA ASN A 409 2.16 -6.43 30.27
C ASN A 409 3.61 -5.96 30.42
N MET A 410 4.18 -6.15 31.61
CA MET A 410 5.54 -5.71 31.93
C MET A 410 6.52 -6.90 32.05
N LYS A 411 7.82 -6.63 31.86
CA LYS A 411 8.92 -7.62 32.02
C LYS A 411 8.91 -8.31 33.39
N SER A 412 8.45 -7.62 34.43
CA SER A 412 8.39 -8.12 35.80
C SER A 412 7.21 -9.08 36.08
N LYS A 413 6.52 -9.59 35.04
CA LYS A 413 5.26 -10.37 35.13
C LYS A 413 4.09 -9.63 35.80
N ASN A 414 4.23 -8.32 36.05
CA ASN A 414 3.13 -7.47 36.47
C ASN A 414 2.40 -6.93 35.24
N SER A 415 1.12 -6.59 35.39
CA SER A 415 0.34 -5.93 34.35
C SER A 415 -0.33 -4.67 34.88
N MET A 416 -0.55 -3.71 34.00
CA MET A 416 -1.20 -2.44 34.29
C MET A 416 -2.43 -2.30 33.39
N LYS A 417 -3.56 -1.84 33.93
CA LYS A 417 -4.73 -1.53 33.11
C LYS A 417 -4.86 -0.02 32.96
N GLY A 418 -5.25 0.44 31.78
CA GLY A 418 -5.54 1.85 31.55
C GLY A 418 -6.45 2.06 30.35
N TYR A 419 -7.05 3.25 30.30
CA TYR A 419 -7.89 3.67 29.18
C TYR A 419 -7.08 4.57 28.26
N TYR A 420 -6.95 4.20 27.00
CA TYR A 420 -6.08 4.85 26.03
C TYR A 420 -6.76 5.03 24.69
N THR A 421 -6.36 6.07 23.97
CA THR A 421 -6.67 6.28 22.55
C THR A 421 -5.47 5.80 21.73
N PRO A 422 -5.57 4.66 21.04
CA PRO A 422 -4.49 4.17 20.20
C PRO A 422 -4.44 4.96 18.89
N CYS A 423 -3.26 5.48 18.56
CA CYS A 423 -2.99 6.19 17.32
C CYS A 423 -1.91 5.45 16.54
N HIS A 424 -1.96 5.48 15.21
CA HIS A 424 -0.87 4.98 14.37
C HIS A 424 0.40 5.81 14.63
N ALA A 425 1.52 5.13 14.92
CA ALA A 425 2.79 5.80 15.24
C ALA A 425 3.28 6.70 14.10
N GLU A 426 2.95 6.35 12.86
CA GLU A 426 3.29 7.13 11.67
C GLU A 426 2.80 8.59 11.70
N ALA A 427 1.72 8.88 12.44
CA ALA A 427 1.24 10.24 12.63
C ALA A 427 2.24 11.13 13.40
N PHE A 428 3.20 10.54 14.09
CA PHE A 428 4.16 11.23 14.97
C PHE A 428 5.63 11.02 14.58
N GLY A 429 5.91 10.10 13.64
CA GLY A 429 7.24 9.81 13.13
C GLY A 429 7.60 8.32 13.12
N SER A 430 8.90 8.01 13.14
CA SER A 430 9.39 6.63 13.17
C SER A 430 9.17 5.99 14.54
N ILE A 431 8.53 4.82 14.57
CA ILE A 431 8.34 4.04 15.79
C ILE A 431 9.67 3.65 16.44
N ALA A 432 10.67 3.27 15.65
CA ALA A 432 12.00 2.91 16.15
C ALA A 432 12.67 4.09 16.89
N VAL A 433 12.57 5.30 16.34
CA VAL A 433 13.08 6.51 17.00
C VAL A 433 12.32 6.74 18.31
N MET A 434 11.00 6.62 18.32
CA MET A 434 10.20 6.79 19.54
C MET A 434 10.55 5.75 20.61
N GLU A 435 10.63 4.47 20.25
CA GLU A 435 11.01 3.38 21.16
C GLU A 435 12.43 3.58 21.73
N SER A 436 13.39 4.02 20.91
CA SER A 436 14.76 4.29 21.36
C SER A 436 14.85 5.42 22.40
N LEU A 437 13.88 6.33 22.41
CA LEU A 437 13.78 7.44 23.35
C LEU A 437 13.07 7.07 24.67
N LYS A 438 12.57 5.83 24.82
CA LYS A 438 11.95 5.38 26.05
C LYS A 438 12.93 5.40 27.21
N THR A 439 12.44 5.82 28.37
CA THR A 439 13.20 5.85 29.60
C THR A 439 12.36 5.34 30.77
N GLY A 440 13.02 4.92 31.85
CA GLY A 440 12.37 4.51 33.09
C GLY A 440 11.38 3.35 32.91
N ILE A 441 10.19 3.48 33.49
CA ILE A 441 9.15 2.43 33.53
C ILE A 441 8.68 1.97 32.15
N LEU A 442 8.83 2.80 31.11
CA LEU A 442 8.39 2.49 29.75
C LEU A 442 9.24 1.41 29.08
N LEU A 443 10.50 1.25 29.52
CA LEU A 443 11.39 0.17 29.04
C LEU A 443 10.96 -1.21 29.54
N ASP A 444 10.10 -1.25 30.55
CA ASP A 444 9.58 -2.50 31.11
C ASP A 444 8.34 -2.99 30.36
N PHE A 445 7.75 -2.22 29.45
CA PHE A 445 6.56 -2.63 28.71
C PHE A 445 6.94 -3.67 27.64
N VAL A 446 6.16 -4.75 27.56
CA VAL A 446 6.40 -5.90 26.68
C VAL A 446 5.29 -6.02 25.64
N SER A 447 4.03 -6.03 26.07
CA SER A 447 2.87 -6.11 25.16
C SER A 447 1.70 -5.30 25.68
N VAL A 448 0.77 -4.98 24.77
CA VAL A 448 -0.48 -4.30 25.09
C VAL A 448 -1.64 -5.07 24.45
N GLU A 449 -2.62 -5.43 25.26
CA GLU A 449 -3.79 -6.20 24.83
C GLU A 449 -5.08 -5.44 25.14
N SER A 450 -6.04 -5.44 24.20
CA SER A 450 -7.36 -4.84 24.42
C SER A 450 -8.17 -5.65 25.42
N PHE A 451 -8.76 -4.97 26.40
CA PHE A 451 -9.69 -5.57 27.33
C PHE A 451 -11.12 -5.46 26.78
N HIS A 452 -11.73 -6.59 26.42
CA HIS A 452 -13.17 -6.67 26.15
C HIS A 452 -13.86 -7.32 27.34
N GLU A 453 -14.54 -6.49 28.16
CA GLU A 453 -15.65 -6.98 28.96
C GLU A 453 -16.77 -7.35 27.98
N GLU A 454 -16.88 -8.65 27.68
CA GLU A 454 -18.14 -9.20 27.16
C GLU A 454 -19.21 -8.92 28.21
N LYS A 455 -20.08 -7.96 27.92
CA LYS A 455 -21.35 -7.76 28.61
C LYS A 455 -22.47 -8.19 27.69
#